data_AF-A0A5F0LKJ4-F1
#
_entry.id   AF-A0A5F0LKJ4-F1
#
_cell.length_a   1.000
_cell.length_b   1.000
_cell.length_c   1.000
_cell.angle_alpha   90.00
_cell.angle_beta   90.00
_cell.angle_gamma   90.00
#
_symmetry.space_group_name_H-M   'P 1'
#
loop_
_entity.id
_entity.type
_entity.pdbx_description
1 polymer ?
#
loop_
_entity_poly.entity_id
_entity_poly.type
_entity_poly.pdbx_seq_one_letter_code
_entity_poly.pdbx_strand_id
1 'polypeptide(L)'
;MTELPQGKITPANSPWSGEVELQVQFYDIDPMEVVWHGRYIQYFEAARCALLDKIGYNYDEMKESGYMWPIIDLQVRYSNPAT
;
A
#
# COMPACT_ATOMS: atom_id res chain seq x y z
N MET A 1 -7.01 24.57 1.20
CA MET A 1 -7.34 24.24 2.60
C MET A 1 -8.66 23.47 2.56
N THR A 2 -8.59 22.20 2.14
CA THR A 2 -9.76 21.33 2.01
C THR A 2 -10.06 20.78 3.40
N GLU A 3 -11.27 21.05 3.87
CA GLU A 3 -11.70 20.71 5.21
C GLU A 3 -11.58 19.19 5.44
N LEU A 4 -10.96 18.79 6.55
CA LEU A 4 -10.83 17.38 6.90
C LEU A 4 -12.23 16.79 7.10
N PRO A 5 -12.56 15.63 6.50
CA PRO A 5 -13.87 15.03 6.64
C PRO A 5 -14.17 14.76 8.12
N GLN A 6 -15.19 15.45 8.65
CA GLN A 6 -15.63 15.29 10.03
C GLN A 6 -16.47 14.00 10.15
N GLY A 7 -15.82 12.90 10.53
CA GLY A 7 -16.43 11.60 10.75
C GLY A 7 -15.38 10.50 10.85
N LYS A 8 -15.74 9.32 11.38
CA LYS A 8 -14.84 8.14 11.30
C LYS A 8 -14.62 7.81 9.83
N ILE A 9 -13.40 8.03 9.34
CA ILE A 9 -13.00 7.62 8.00
C ILE A 9 -13.03 6.08 7.96
N THR A 10 -13.97 5.53 7.19
CA THR A 10 -14.00 4.12 6.82
C THR A 10 -13.44 3.97 5.40
N PRO A 11 -12.92 2.79 5.00
CA PRO A 11 -12.42 2.58 3.64
C PRO A 11 -13.45 2.94 2.55
N ALA A 12 -14.74 2.79 2.85
CA ALA A 12 -15.84 3.13 1.95
C ALA A 12 -16.06 4.65 1.75
N ASN A 13 -15.62 5.49 2.68
CA ASN A 13 -15.86 6.95 2.67
C ASN A 13 -14.56 7.76 2.68
N SER A 14 -13.41 7.15 2.39
CA SER A 14 -12.14 7.88 2.29
C SER A 14 -12.10 8.67 0.99
N PRO A 15 -11.81 9.99 1.02
CA PRO A 15 -11.58 10.75 -0.20
C PRO A 15 -10.26 10.37 -0.89
N TRP A 16 -9.40 9.61 -0.20
CA TRP A 16 -8.09 9.18 -0.69
C TRP A 16 -8.12 7.69 -1.01
N SER A 17 -7.87 7.35 -2.27
CA SER A 17 -7.68 5.98 -2.74
C SER A 17 -6.51 5.89 -3.71
N GLY A 18 -5.73 4.82 -3.59
CA GLY A 18 -4.58 4.50 -4.44
C GLY A 18 -4.74 3.08 -4.95
N GLU A 19 -4.47 2.89 -6.23
CA GLU A 19 -4.53 1.58 -6.89
C GLU A 19 -3.29 1.45 -7.75
N VAL A 20 -2.80 0.21 -7.88
CA VAL A 20 -1.67 -0.13 -8.73
C VAL A 20 -1.97 -1.45 -9.42
N GLU A 21 -1.74 -1.51 -10.73
CA GLU A 21 -1.74 -2.75 -11.48
C GLU A 21 -0.33 -3.34 -11.44
N LEU A 22 -0.22 -4.57 -10.96
CA LEU A 22 1.04 -5.29 -10.84
C LEU A 22 0.95 -6.59 -11.61
N GLN A 23 2.00 -6.92 -12.35
CA GLN A 23 2.18 -8.23 -12.96
C GLN A 23 3.02 -9.11 -12.03
N VAL A 24 2.49 -10.27 -11.67
CA VAL A 24 3.20 -11.28 -10.88
C VAL A 24 4.38 -11.80 -11.70
N GLN A 25 5.58 -11.72 -11.12
CA GLN A 25 6.80 -12.14 -11.80
C GLN A 25 7.21 -13.55 -11.37
N PHE A 26 7.99 -14.24 -12.20
CA PHE A 26 8.44 -15.62 -11.91
C PHE A 26 9.24 -15.75 -10.60
N TYR A 27 9.91 -14.69 -10.14
CA TYR A 27 10.63 -14.71 -8.87
C TYR A 27 9.73 -14.43 -7.65
N ASP A 28 8.46 -14.08 -7.87
CA ASP A 28 7.49 -13.86 -6.81
C ASP A 28 6.73 -15.13 -6.42
N ILE A 29 6.74 -16.13 -7.30
CA ILE A 29 6.02 -17.39 -7.11
C ILE A 29 6.85 -18.42 -6.35
N ASP A 30 6.16 -19.26 -5.58
CA ASP A 30 6.73 -20.42 -4.92
C ASP A 30 6.64 -21.67 -5.81
N PRO A 31 7.21 -22.82 -5.40
CA PRO A 31 7.12 -24.07 -6.17
C PRO A 31 5.70 -24.60 -6.41
N MET A 32 4.67 -24.02 -5.79
CA MET A 32 3.26 -24.31 -6.04
C MET A 32 2.65 -23.37 -7.10
N GLU A 33 3.46 -22.58 -7.79
CA GLU A 33 3.05 -21.64 -8.84
C GLU A 33 2.12 -20.53 -8.34
N VAL A 34 2.24 -20.19 -7.05
CA VAL A 34 1.45 -19.16 -6.39
C VAL A 34 2.38 -18.11 -5.80
N VAL A 35 1.93 -16.85 -5.77
CA VAL A 35 2.66 -15.77 -5.10
C VAL A 35 2.97 -16.16 -3.65
N TRP A 36 4.26 -16.18 -3.32
CA TRP A 36 4.72 -16.44 -1.97
C TRP A 36 4.18 -15.37 -1.02
N HIS A 37 3.60 -15.79 0.12
CA HIS A 37 2.93 -14.89 1.07
C HIS A 37 3.76 -13.66 1.50
N GLY A 38 5.09 -13.78 1.59
CA GLY A 38 5.96 -12.65 1.93
C GLY A 38 6.11 -11.60 0.83
N ARG A 39 5.78 -11.90 -0.43
CA ARG A 39 5.81 -10.93 -1.54
C ARG A 39 4.66 -9.93 -1.49
N TYR A 40 3.53 -10.28 -0.87
CA TYR A 40 2.36 -9.39 -0.79
C TYR A 40 2.68 -8.06 -0.08
N ILE A 41 3.61 -8.05 0.88
CA ILE A 41 4.04 -6.83 1.56
C ILE A 41 4.64 -5.83 0.56
N GLN A 42 5.40 -6.31 -0.43
CA GLN A 42 5.97 -5.43 -1.46
C GLN A 42 4.88 -4.84 -2.36
N TYR A 43 3.83 -5.61 -2.65
CA TYR A 43 2.69 -5.14 -3.43
C TYR A 43 1.88 -4.08 -2.67
N PHE A 44 1.67 -4.29 -1.36
CA PHE A 44 1.03 -3.29 -0.50
C PHE A 44 1.87 -2.01 -0.41
N GLU A 45 3.20 -2.13 -0.37
CA GLU A 45 4.10 -0.98 -0.38
C GLU A 45 4.02 -0.18 -1.68
N ALA A 46 3.93 -0.86 -2.84
CA ALA A 46 3.71 -0.19 -4.12
C ALA A 46 2.37 0.58 -4.15
N ALA A 47 1.29 -0.03 -3.65
CA ALA A 47 -0.01 0.64 -3.54
C ALA A 47 0.04 1.83 -2.55
N ARG A 48 0.79 1.68 -1.45
CA ARG A 48 1.04 2.75 -0.47
C ARG A 48 1.75 3.92 -1.13
N CYS A 49 2.83 3.67 -1.88
CA CYS A 49 3.55 4.70 -2.63
C CYS A 49 2.60 5.43 -3.61
N ALA A 50 1.79 4.69 -4.38
CA ALA A 50 0.84 5.29 -5.31
C ALA A 50 -0.22 6.18 -4.61
N LEU A 51 -0.64 5.81 -3.39
CA LEU A 51 -1.50 6.66 -2.56
C LEU A 51 -0.75 7.91 -2.06
N LEU A 52 0.49 7.74 -1.59
CA LEU A 52 1.35 8.82 -1.10
C LEU A 52 1.68 9.85 -2.20
N ASP A 53 1.88 9.40 -3.43
CA ASP A 53 2.07 10.24 -4.61
C ASP A 53 0.83 11.12 -4.86
N LYS A 54 -0.38 10.55 -4.75
CA LYS A 54 -1.63 11.31 -4.95
C LYS A 54 -1.85 12.40 -3.91
N ILE A 55 -1.36 12.21 -2.69
CA ILE A 55 -1.45 13.22 -1.63
C ILE A 55 -0.25 14.20 -1.64
N GLY A 56 0.72 14.00 -2.54
CA GLY A 56 1.93 14.83 -2.65
C GLY A 56 2.83 14.73 -1.43
N TYR A 57 2.88 13.55 -0.79
CA TYR A 57 3.69 13.32 0.40
C TYR A 57 4.29 11.92 0.37
N ASN A 58 5.21 11.69 -0.56
CA ASN A 58 5.93 10.45 -0.68
C ASN A 58 7.29 10.54 0.06
N TYR A 59 8.17 9.59 -0.19
CA TYR A 59 9.44 9.45 0.53
C TYR A 59 10.36 10.67 0.44
N ASP A 60 10.37 11.36 -0.70
CA ASP A 60 11.19 12.56 -0.87
C ASP A 60 10.68 13.69 0.03
N GLU A 61 9.36 13.93 0.07
CA GLU A 61 8.74 14.92 0.96
C GLU A 61 8.88 14.53 2.44
N MET A 62 8.79 13.24 2.78
CA MET A 62 9.08 12.74 4.13
C MET A 62 10.50 13.08 4.57
N LYS A 63 11.47 12.88 3.67
CA LYS A 63 12.86 13.18 3.97
C LYS A 63 13.09 14.68 4.14
N GLU A 64 12.48 15.50 3.29
CA GLU A 64 12.59 16.96 3.36
C GLU A 64 11.90 17.54 4.60
N SER A 65 10.79 16.95 5.05
CA SER A 65 10.09 17.38 6.27
C SER A 65 10.82 16.98 7.55
N GLY A 66 11.78 16.06 7.48
CA GLY A 66 12.49 15.51 8.63
C GLY A 66 11.70 14.44 9.40
N TYR A 67 10.56 13.98 8.85
CA TYR A 67 9.71 12.96 9.47
C TYR A 67 9.66 11.69 8.63
N MET A 68 9.90 10.53 9.25
CA MET A 68 9.67 9.22 8.61
C MET A 68 8.43 8.56 9.21
N TRP A 69 7.67 7.84 8.39
CA TRP A 69 6.53 7.02 8.83
C TRP A 69 6.86 5.54 8.72
N PRO A 70 7.37 4.92 9.80
CA PRO A 70 7.65 3.50 9.83
C PRO A 70 6.37 2.68 9.94
N ILE A 71 6.33 1.54 9.25
CA ILE A 71 5.29 0.54 9.43
C ILE A 71 5.63 -0.27 10.68
N ILE A 72 4.80 -0.16 11.72
CA ILE A 72 5.02 -0.83 13.02
C ILE A 72 4.16 -2.09 13.21
N ASP A 73 3.04 -2.18 12.50
CA ASP A 73 2.11 -3.30 12.55
C ASP A 73 1.46 -3.48 11.19
N LEU A 74 1.18 -4.74 10.83
CA LEU A 74 0.56 -5.12 9.58
C LEU A 74 -0.31 -6.36 9.81
N GLN A 75 -1.62 -6.20 9.61
CA GLN A 75 -2.60 -7.26 9.75
C GLN A 75 -3.07 -7.69 8.36
N VAL A 76 -2.68 -8.89 7.93
CA VAL A 76 -3.04 -9.43 6.61
C VAL A 76 -3.68 -10.80 6.74
N ARG A 77 -4.81 -10.96 6.05
CA ARG A 77 -5.50 -12.24 5.89
C ARG A 77 -5.48 -12.63 4.42
N TYR A 78 -4.81 -13.74 4.12
CA TYR A 78 -4.77 -14.32 2.78
C TYR A 78 -6.01 -15.19 2.57
N SER A 79 -6.94 -14.73 1.73
CA SER A 79 -8.18 -15.48 1.42
C SER A 79 -8.02 -16.37 0.21
N ASN A 80 -7.35 -15.89 -0.83
CA ASN A 80 -7.09 -16.62 -2.07
C ASN A 80 -5.66 -16.36 -2.54
N PRO A 81 -5.03 -17.36 -3.19
CA PRO A 81 -3.74 -17.17 -3.85
C PRO A 81 -3.88 -16.29 -5.09
N ALA A 82 -2.84 -15.51 -5.38
CA ALA A 82 -2.62 -14.88 -6.68
C ALA A 82 -1.64 -15.75 -7.50
N THR A 83 -1.87 -15.80 -8.81
CA THR A 83 -1.11 -16.58 -9.81
C THR A 83 -0.66 -15.66 -10.92
#